data_AF-A0AAD1S5T5-F1
#
_entry.id   AF-A0AAD1S5T5-F1
#
_cell.length_a   1.000
_cell.length_b   1.000
_cell.length_c   1.000
_cell.angle_alpha   90.00
_cell.angle_beta   90.00
_cell.angle_gamma   90.00
#
_symmetry.space_group_name_H-M   'P 1'
#
loop_
_entity.id
_entity.type
_entity.pdbx_description
1 polymer ?
#
loop_
_entity_poly.entity_id
_entity_poly.type
_entity_poly.pdbx_seq_one_letter_code
_entity_poly.pdbx_strand_id
1 'polypeptide(L)'
;MEGIDLKHYHDEEFDHHLLIETYVGHDKTDSKEELMKMPQQKLFEVLSSGTVKGETLIDLTIAPTFSHLLVTADFFKEIFILDSSDSSLKETEKWLNKEPGAVDWSHAAHLSCEIKGVR
;
A
#
# COMPACT_ATOMS: atom_id res chain seq x y z
N MET A 1 30.42 4.18 -15.07
CA MET A 1 29.05 3.73 -15.33
C MET A 1 28.18 4.97 -15.24
N GLU A 2 27.88 5.58 -16.39
CA GLU A 2 26.80 6.56 -16.45
C GLU A 2 25.50 5.78 -16.24
N GLY A 3 24.78 6.09 -15.16
CA GLY A 3 23.44 5.56 -14.94
C GLY A 3 22.56 6.08 -16.06
N ILE A 4 22.02 5.17 -16.87
CA ILE A 4 21.07 5.55 -17.91
C ILE A 4 19.81 5.97 -17.15
N ASP A 5 19.50 7.26 -17.21
CA ASP A 5 18.36 7.89 -16.54
C ASP A 5 17.06 7.54 -17.30
N LEU A 6 16.80 6.24 -17.49
CA LEU A 6 15.58 5.73 -18.08
C LEU A 6 14.52 5.71 -16.98
N LYS A 7 13.68 6.72 -17.02
CA LYS A 7 12.46 6.75 -16.24
C LYS A 7 11.46 5.78 -16.86
N HIS A 8 11.49 4.53 -16.41
CA HIS A 8 10.59 3.44 -16.82
C HIS A 8 9.17 3.64 -16.27
N TYR A 9 8.58 4.83 -16.44
CA TYR A 9 7.23 5.13 -15.95
C TYR A 9 6.17 4.24 -16.61
N HIS A 10 6.42 3.79 -17.84
CA HIS A 10 5.56 2.87 -18.58
C HIS A 10 6.37 1.61 -18.90
N ASP A 11 6.59 0.80 -17.87
CA ASP A 11 7.13 -0.54 -18.05
C ASP A 11 5.97 -1.52 -18.25
N GLU A 12 5.76 -1.96 -19.49
CA GLU A 12 4.75 -2.97 -19.83
C GLU A 12 5.10 -4.35 -19.25
N GLU A 13 6.35 -4.59 -18.86
CA GLU A 13 6.79 -5.82 -18.21
C GLU A 13 6.54 -5.81 -16.69
N PHE A 14 6.20 -4.66 -16.11
CA PHE A 14 5.91 -4.55 -14.69
C PHE A 14 4.53 -5.12 -14.35
N ASP A 15 4.52 -6.30 -13.74
CA ASP A 15 3.32 -6.96 -13.22
C ASP A 15 3.14 -6.65 -11.71
N HIS A 16 2.18 -5.77 -11.43
CA HIS A 16 1.86 -5.37 -10.05
C HIS A 16 1.26 -6.52 -9.23
N HIS A 17 0.51 -7.42 -9.86
CA HIS A 17 -0.11 -8.54 -9.17
C HIS A 17 0.96 -9.52 -8.69
N LEU A 18 1.92 -9.85 -9.56
CA LEU A 18 3.07 -10.68 -9.23
C LEU A 18 3.93 -10.06 -8.13
N LEU A 19 4.13 -8.74 -8.15
CA LEU A 19 4.83 -8.03 -7.09
C LEU A 19 4.13 -8.22 -5.74
N ILE A 20 2.81 -8.06 -5.69
CA ILE A 20 2.05 -8.26 -4.45
C ILE A 20 2.20 -9.70 -3.98
N GLU A 21 1.93 -10.70 -4.82
CA GLU A 21 2.07 -12.11 -4.46
C GLU A 21 3.49 -12.44 -3.94
N THR A 22 4.52 -11.85 -4.56
CA THR A 22 5.92 -12.12 -4.22
C THR A 22 6.32 -11.51 -2.88
N TYR A 23 5.85 -10.30 -2.53
CA TYR A 23 6.40 -9.54 -1.39
C TYR A 23 5.44 -9.29 -0.24
N VAL A 24 4.13 -9.23 -0.49
CA VAL A 24 3.12 -8.87 0.51
C VAL A 24 1.84 -9.73 0.39
N GLY A 25 1.94 -10.85 -0.30
CA GLY A 25 0.85 -11.79 -0.54
C GLY A 25 0.30 -12.45 0.72
N HIS A 26 -0.76 -13.21 0.55
CA HIS A 26 -1.48 -13.86 1.66
C HIS A 26 -0.68 -14.98 2.34
N ASP A 27 0.34 -15.54 1.68
CA ASP A 27 1.23 -16.51 2.29
C ASP A 27 2.04 -15.84 3.41
N LYS A 28 1.68 -16.20 4.65
CA LYS A 28 2.23 -15.60 5.87
C LYS A 28 3.63 -16.12 6.16
N THR A 29 4.60 -15.78 5.32
CA THR A 29 6.01 -15.91 5.72
C THR A 29 6.34 -14.76 6.66
N ASP A 30 7.20 -15.03 7.66
CA ASP A 30 7.60 -14.01 8.64
C ASP A 30 8.13 -12.73 7.95
N SER A 31 8.91 -12.90 6.87
CA SER A 31 9.46 -11.80 6.08
C SER A 31 8.40 -10.91 5.42
N LYS A 32 7.29 -11.48 4.93
CA LYS A 32 6.22 -10.74 4.28
C LYS A 32 5.37 -9.99 5.30
N GLU A 33 5.08 -10.63 6.43
CA GLU A 33 4.39 -9.96 7.54
C GLU A 33 5.22 -8.79 8.09
N GLU A 34 6.51 -8.97 8.33
CA GLU A 34 7.41 -7.92 8.81
C GLU A 34 7.49 -6.74 7.85
N LEU A 35 7.52 -7.01 6.53
CA LEU A 35 7.54 -5.98 5.49
C LEU A 35 6.31 -5.07 5.55
N MET A 36 5.15 -5.60 5.95
CA MET A 36 3.92 -4.80 6.12
C MET A 36 3.80 -4.18 7.52
N LYS A 37 4.17 -4.94 8.56
CA LYS A 37 3.91 -4.59 9.96
C LYS A 37 4.72 -3.40 10.42
N MET A 38 6.03 -3.40 10.18
CA MET A 38 6.90 -2.33 10.65
C MET A 38 6.51 -0.97 10.04
N PRO A 39 6.30 -0.85 8.72
CA PRO A 39 5.84 0.41 8.12
C PRO A 39 4.48 0.87 8.65
N GLN A 40 3.50 -0.02 8.76
CA GLN A 40 2.18 0.34 9.28
C GLN A 40 2.23 0.81 10.75
N GLN A 41 3.01 0.13 11.60
CA GLN A 41 3.19 0.52 13.00
C GLN A 41 3.83 1.91 13.09
N LYS A 42 4.91 2.15 12.34
CA LYS A 42 5.60 3.44 12.36
C LYS A 42 4.70 4.57 11.86
N LEU A 43 3.92 4.31 10.80
CA LEU A 43 3.00 5.29 10.25
C LEU A 43 1.87 5.60 11.23
N PHE A 44 1.29 4.58 11.87
CA PHE A 44 0.27 4.75 12.89
C PHE A 44 0.80 5.54 14.09
N GLU A 45 2.00 5.27 14.59
CA GLU A 45 2.63 6.04 15.68
C GLU A 45 2.77 7.52 15.33
N VAL A 46 3.26 7.83 14.12
CA VAL A 46 3.45 9.21 13.67
C VAL A 46 2.11 9.94 13.55
N LEU A 47 1.11 9.31 12.94
CA LEU A 47 -0.21 9.91 12.75
C LEU A 47 -0.96 10.07 14.08
N SER A 48 -0.93 9.06 14.94
CA SER A 48 -1.57 9.09 16.26
C SER A 48 -0.92 10.08 17.24
N SER A 49 0.38 10.41 17.06
CA SER A 49 1.01 11.49 17.82
C SER A 49 0.35 12.86 17.59
N GLY A 50 -0.38 13.01 16.47
CA GLY A 50 -0.98 14.27 16.06
C GLY A 50 0.03 15.32 15.60
N THR A 51 1.29 14.94 15.36
CA THR A 51 2.32 15.81 14.77
C THR A 51 2.06 16.03 13.28
N VAL A 52 1.52 15.02 12.60
CA VAL A 52 1.08 15.09 11.20
C VAL A 52 -0.44 15.14 11.19
N LYS A 53 -1.02 16.20 10.62
CA LYS A 53 -2.46 16.46 10.56
C LYS A 53 -2.82 17.18 9.28
N GLY A 54 -4.05 17.02 8.83
CA GLY A 54 -4.61 17.70 7.67
C GLY A 54 -5.91 17.04 7.23
N GLU A 55 -6.59 17.64 6.27
CA GLU A 55 -7.77 17.02 5.66
C GLU A 55 -7.40 16.08 4.51
N THR A 56 -6.34 16.42 3.77
CA THR A 56 -5.94 15.75 2.54
C THR A 56 -4.54 15.16 2.64
N LEU A 57 -4.38 13.91 2.23
CA LEU A 57 -3.11 13.23 1.99
C LEU A 57 -2.92 13.02 0.49
N ILE A 58 -1.72 13.32 -0.01
CA ILE A 58 -1.28 12.93 -1.36
C ILE A 58 -0.27 11.80 -1.17
N ASP A 59 -0.66 10.59 -1.54
CA ASP A 59 0.16 9.38 -1.45
C ASP A 59 0.97 9.22 -2.74
N LEU A 60 2.29 9.43 -2.62
CA LEU A 60 3.26 9.26 -3.71
C LEU A 60 3.96 7.92 -3.50
N THR A 61 3.36 6.84 -3.97
CA THR A 61 3.90 5.49 -3.80
C THR A 61 4.10 4.80 -5.13
N ILE A 62 5.13 3.97 -5.19
CA ILE A 62 5.38 3.07 -6.31
C ILE A 62 4.85 1.72 -5.88
N ALA A 63 3.98 1.13 -6.70
CA ALA A 63 3.38 -0.17 -6.44
C ALA A 63 2.64 -0.21 -5.08
N PRO A 64 1.57 0.60 -4.91
CA PRO A 64 0.86 0.78 -3.66
C PRO A 64 0.43 -0.58 -3.13
N THR A 65 1.19 -1.04 -2.15
CA THR A 65 0.69 -2.03 -1.23
C THR A 65 -0.35 -1.30 -0.40
N PHE A 66 -1.65 -1.55 -0.63
CA PHE A 66 -2.74 -0.89 0.11
C PHE A 66 -2.61 -0.94 1.63
N SER A 67 -1.75 -1.82 2.13
CA SER A 67 -1.42 -2.03 3.53
C SER A 67 -1.19 -0.75 4.33
N HIS A 68 -0.47 0.27 3.82
CA HIS A 68 -0.27 1.52 4.57
C HIS A 68 -1.51 2.41 4.59
N LEU A 69 -2.31 2.38 3.53
CA LEU A 69 -3.54 3.18 3.43
C LEU A 69 -4.58 2.78 4.48
N LEU A 70 -4.57 1.50 4.88
CA LEU A 70 -5.47 0.98 5.90
C LEU A 70 -5.27 1.64 7.26
N VAL A 71 -4.05 2.09 7.59
CA VAL A 71 -3.81 2.86 8.82
C VAL A 71 -3.97 4.37 8.62
N THR A 72 -3.62 4.91 7.43
CA THR A 72 -3.73 6.35 7.19
C THR A 72 -5.16 6.85 7.03
N ALA A 73 -6.07 6.00 6.55
CA ALA A 73 -7.48 6.35 6.30
C ALA A 73 -8.23 6.82 7.55
N ASP A 74 -7.76 6.48 8.75
CA ASP A 74 -8.37 6.94 10.01
C ASP A 74 -8.05 8.42 10.32
N PHE A 75 -7.03 8.98 9.67
CA PHE A 75 -6.47 10.30 10.01
C PHE A 75 -6.71 11.38 8.97
N PHE A 76 -7.05 10.99 7.73
CA PHE A 76 -7.27 11.91 6.61
C PHE A 76 -8.63 11.69 6.00
N LYS A 77 -9.30 12.78 5.64
CA LYS A 77 -10.63 12.75 5.01
C LYS A 77 -10.54 12.41 3.52
N GLU A 78 -9.49 12.89 2.86
CA GLU A 78 -9.26 12.71 1.44
C GLU A 78 -7.86 12.15 1.21
N ILE A 79 -7.75 11.11 0.37
CA ILE A 79 -6.48 10.51 -0.01
C ILE A 79 -6.43 10.44 -1.53
N PHE A 80 -5.41 11.09 -2.11
CA PHE A 80 -5.10 11.01 -3.54
C PHE A 80 -3.92 10.06 -3.73
N ILE A 81 -4.15 8.93 -4.39
CA ILE A 81 -3.09 7.96 -4.72
C ILE A 81 -2.52 8.34 -6.08
N LEU A 82 -1.19 8.48 -6.13
CA LEU A 82 -0.44 8.77 -7.33
C LEU A 82 0.60 7.66 -7.50
N ASP A 83 0.40 6.83 -8.52
CA ASP A 83 1.39 5.86 -8.99
C ASP A 83 1.79 6.20 -10.43
N SER A 84 3.04 5.94 -10.78
CA SER A 84 3.55 6.00 -12.14
C SER A 84 3.11 4.84 -13.04
N SER A 85 2.69 3.70 -12.47
CA SER A 85 2.35 2.48 -13.20
C SER A 85 0.85 2.32 -13.40
N ASP A 86 0.42 2.25 -14.66
CA ASP A 86 -0.96 1.92 -15.04
C ASP A 86 -1.40 0.54 -14.53
N SER A 87 -0.47 -0.43 -14.45
CA SER A 87 -0.78 -1.75 -13.90
C SER A 87 -1.14 -1.65 -12.42
N SER A 88 -0.42 -0.83 -11.65
CA SER A 88 -0.72 -0.62 -10.24
C SER A 88 -2.08 0.05 -10.05
N LEU A 89 -2.34 1.13 -10.80
CA LEU A 89 -3.61 1.86 -10.71
C LEU A 89 -4.80 0.94 -11.02
N LYS A 90 -4.69 0.07 -12.03
CA LYS A 90 -5.72 -0.92 -12.36
C LYS A 90 -5.95 -1.92 -11.24
N GLU A 91 -4.90 -2.48 -10.63
CA GLU A 91 -5.05 -3.36 -9.47
C GLU A 91 -5.70 -2.62 -8.29
N THR A 92 -5.39 -1.32 -8.15
CA THR A 92 -6.03 -0.47 -7.16
C THR A 92 -7.52 -0.27 -7.40
N GLU A 93 -7.90 0.06 -8.63
CA GLU A 93 -9.30 0.21 -9.04
C GLU A 93 -10.08 -1.09 -8.86
N LYS A 94 -9.52 -2.24 -9.26
CA LYS A 94 -10.15 -3.57 -9.07
C LYS A 94 -10.51 -3.81 -7.61
N TRP A 95 -9.58 -3.53 -6.70
CA TRP A 95 -9.82 -3.71 -5.27
C TRP A 95 -10.88 -2.75 -4.74
N LEU A 96 -10.82 -1.46 -5.09
CA LEU A 96 -11.80 -0.45 -4.69
C LEU A 96 -13.21 -0.79 -5.19
N ASN A 97 -13.32 -1.30 -6.41
CA ASN A 97 -14.59 -1.69 -7.05
C ASN A 97 -15.07 -3.10 -6.67
N LYS A 98 -14.30 -3.84 -5.85
CA LYS A 98 -14.59 -5.23 -5.44
C LYS A 98 -14.74 -6.16 -6.65
N GLU A 99 -13.91 -5.97 -7.65
CA GLU A 99 -13.93 -6.79 -8.87
C GLU A 99 -13.48 -8.23 -8.59
N PRO A 100 -14.06 -9.24 -9.26
CA PRO A 100 -13.55 -10.61 -9.19
C PRO A 100 -12.08 -10.68 -9.60
N GLY A 101 -11.26 -11.35 -8.78
CA GLY A 101 -9.82 -11.48 -9.03
C GLY A 101 -8.98 -10.29 -8.53
N ALA A 102 -9.60 -9.30 -7.87
CA ALA A 102 -8.84 -8.32 -7.11
C ALA A 102 -8.00 -9.00 -6.01
N VAL A 103 -6.81 -8.45 -5.75
CA VAL A 103 -5.92 -8.92 -4.69
C VAL A 103 -6.65 -8.94 -3.33
N ASP A 104 -6.52 -10.04 -2.61
CA ASP A 104 -7.02 -10.16 -1.25
C ASP A 104 -6.09 -9.45 -0.25
N TRP A 105 -6.59 -8.37 0.35
CA TRP A 105 -5.90 -7.60 1.38
C TRP A 105 -6.39 -7.91 2.81
N SER A 106 -7.15 -8.99 3.01
CA SER A 106 -7.73 -9.33 4.32
C SER A 106 -6.68 -9.53 5.40
N HIS A 107 -5.53 -10.11 5.08
CA HIS A 107 -4.43 -10.27 6.03
C HIS A 107 -3.81 -8.92 6.43
N ALA A 108 -3.63 -8.00 5.48
CA ALA A 108 -3.17 -6.65 5.75
C ALA A 108 -4.19 -5.88 6.59
N ALA A 109 -5.48 -6.02 6.31
CA ALA A 109 -6.56 -5.41 7.11
C ALA A 109 -6.59 -5.94 8.54
N HIS A 110 -6.43 -7.25 8.73
CA HIS A 110 -6.31 -7.83 10.07
C HIS A 110 -5.10 -7.27 10.83
N LEU A 111 -3.94 -7.20 10.17
CA LEU A 111 -2.73 -6.61 10.73
C LEU A 111 -2.93 -5.14 11.13
N SER A 112 -3.60 -4.35 10.28
CA SER A 112 -3.93 -2.96 10.61
C SER A 112 -4.85 -2.84 11.82
N CYS A 113 -5.85 -3.73 11.97
CA CYS A 113 -6.71 -3.77 13.14
C CYS A 113 -5.90 -4.04 14.43
N GLU A 114 -4.99 -5.02 14.40
CA GLU A 114 -4.09 -5.30 15.53
C GLU A 114 -3.24 -4.08 15.90
N ILE A 115 -2.67 -3.39 14.91
CA ILE A 115 -1.85 -2.18 15.11
C ILE A 115 -2.68 -1.05 15.73
N LYS A 116 -3.93 -0.87 15.28
CA LYS A 116 -4.86 0.12 15.82
C LYS A 116 -5.38 -0.24 17.23
N GLY A 117 -5.15 -1.48 17.69
CA GLY A 117 -5.72 -1.98 18.93
C GLY A 117 -7.22 -2.25 18.87
N VAL A 118 -7.78 -2.41 17.66
CA VAL A 118 -9.18 -2.76 17.42
C VAL A 118 -9.23 -4.25 17.12
N ARG A 119 -9.95 -5.03 17.94
CA ARG A 119 -10.04 -6.49 17.81
C ARG A 119 -11.46 -6.93 17.54
#